data_AF-A0A1X7THN5-F1
#
_entry.id   AF-A0A1X7THN5-F1
#
_cell.length_a   1.000
_cell.length_b   1.000
_cell.length_c   1.000
_cell.angle_alpha   90.00
_cell.angle_beta   90.00
_cell.angle_gamma   90.00
#
_symmetry.space_group_name_H-M   'P 1'
#
loop_
_entity.id
_entity.type
_entity.pdbx_description
1 polymer ?
#
loop_
_entity_poly.entity_id
_entity_poly.type
_entity_poly.pdbx_seq_one_letter_code
_entity_poly.pdbx_strand_id
1 'polypeptide(L)'
;MNKESKQLALPALEGHSFTIDISEELMERCLYTGTCTPPDLVIRTSGEVRLSDFFIWQSSYSCLCFQDVLWPEFSILNLFSLILTYQQNYNHVCRLCAILSYFK
;
A
#
# COMPACT_ATOMS: atom_id res chain seq x y z
N MET A 1 -2.61 6.96 -8.88
CA MET A 1 -2.15 6.35 -10.14
C MET A 1 -2.33 7.23 -11.38
N ASN A 2 -3.54 7.65 -11.76
CA ASN A 2 -3.78 8.36 -13.04
C ASN A 2 -3.07 9.73 -13.23
N LYS A 3 -2.73 10.42 -12.14
CA LYS A 3 -1.97 11.68 -12.21
C LYS A 3 -0.46 11.42 -12.30
N GLU A 4 0.00 10.32 -11.73
CA GLU A 4 1.41 9.96 -11.59
C GLU A 4 1.91 9.31 -12.89
N SER A 5 1.04 8.52 -13.55
CA SER A 5 1.26 8.06 -14.93
C SER A 5 1.40 9.22 -15.93
N LYS A 6 0.70 10.34 -15.72
CA LYS A 6 0.90 11.57 -16.51
C LYS A 6 2.23 12.24 -16.21
N GLN A 7 2.70 12.19 -14.97
CA GLN A 7 3.99 12.77 -14.58
C GLN A 7 5.18 12.01 -15.19
N LEU A 8 5.07 10.68 -15.29
CA LEU A 8 6.02 9.83 -16.01
C LEU A 8 6.03 10.10 -17.53
N ALA A 9 4.92 10.55 -18.10
CA ALA A 9 4.80 10.83 -19.53
C ALA A 9 5.32 12.23 -19.95
N LEU A 10 5.48 13.18 -19.01
CA LEU A 10 5.95 14.53 -19.31
C LEU A 10 7.36 14.57 -19.93
N PRO A 11 8.39 13.85 -19.40
CA PRO A 11 9.72 13.83 -20.00
C PRO A 11 9.77 13.13 -21.37
N ALA A 12 8.88 12.16 -21.63
CA ALA A 12 8.84 11.42 -22.89
C ALA A 12 8.29 12.25 -24.07
N LEU A 13 7.59 13.34 -23.80
CA LEU A 13 6.96 14.20 -24.81
C LEU A 13 7.86 15.35 -25.28
N GLU A 14 8.99 15.62 -24.60
CA GLU A 14 9.94 16.71 -24.93
C GLU A 14 10.93 16.38 -26.07
N GLY A 15 10.55 15.48 -26.98
CA GLY A 15 11.22 15.31 -28.27
C GLY A 15 12.47 14.42 -28.30
N HIS A 16 12.79 13.74 -27.20
CA HIS A 16 13.74 12.63 -27.22
C HIS A 16 12.97 11.32 -27.18
N SER A 17 13.13 10.47 -28.20
CA SER A 17 12.58 9.10 -28.22
C SER A 17 13.33 8.26 -27.19
N PHE A 18 13.08 8.52 -25.92
CA PHE A 18 13.53 7.69 -24.81
C PHE A 18 12.41 6.71 -24.54
N THR A 19 12.66 5.43 -24.81
CA THR A 19 11.92 4.35 -24.17
C THR A 19 12.21 4.42 -22.68
N ILE A 20 11.38 5.13 -21.93
CA ILE A 20 11.44 5.11 -20.47
C ILE A 20 11.05 3.70 -20.06
N ASP A 21 11.98 2.97 -19.46
CA ASP A 21 11.69 1.67 -18.87
C ASP A 21 10.84 1.91 -17.62
N ILE A 22 9.59 1.48 -17.67
CA ILE A 22 8.63 1.67 -16.57
C ILE A 22 8.88 0.55 -15.57
N SER A 23 9.76 0.83 -14.60
CA SER A 23 9.99 -0.07 -13.48
C SER A 23 9.01 0.19 -12.33
N GLU A 24 8.82 -0.81 -11.48
CA GLU A 24 8.01 -0.69 -10.27
C GLU A 24 8.57 0.39 -9.31
N GLU A 25 9.89 0.44 -9.16
CA GLU A 25 10.57 1.48 -8.38
C GLU A 25 10.33 2.88 -8.91
N LEU A 26 10.34 3.04 -10.24
CA LEU A 26 10.06 4.32 -10.87
C LEU A 26 8.61 4.73 -10.63
N MET A 27 7.67 3.78 -10.73
CA MET A 27 6.26 4.02 -10.41
C MET A 27 6.09 4.44 -8.95
N GLU A 28 6.72 3.73 -8.02
CA GLU A 28 6.63 4.00 -6.58
C GLU A 28 7.17 5.39 -6.21
N ARG A 29 8.31 5.81 -6.78
CA ARG A 29 8.86 7.16 -6.58
C ARG A 29 7.94 8.27 -7.10
N CYS A 30 7.12 7.98 -8.10
CA CYS A 30 6.18 8.95 -8.64
C CYS A 30 4.87 9.05 -7.83
N LEU A 31 4.62 8.12 -6.90
CA LEU A 31 3.46 8.20 -6.02
C LEU A 31 3.62 9.35 -5.02
N TYR A 32 2.50 9.90 -4.55
CA TYR A 32 2.53 10.86 -3.43
C TYR A 32 3.25 10.32 -2.18
N THR A 33 3.30 9.00 -2.02
CA THR A 33 3.96 8.31 -0.92
C THR A 33 5.38 7.84 -1.26
N GLY A 34 5.96 8.26 -2.39
CA GLY A 34 7.24 7.71 -2.86
C GLY A 34 8.42 7.96 -1.92
N THR A 35 8.28 8.86 -0.94
CA THR A 35 9.25 9.12 0.14
C THR A 35 8.87 8.48 1.47
N CYS A 36 7.72 7.82 1.55
CA CYS A 36 7.21 7.17 2.75
C CYS A 36 7.42 5.66 2.68
N THR A 37 7.64 5.04 3.84
CA THR A 37 7.59 3.58 3.96
C THR A 37 6.15 3.10 3.71
N PRO A 38 5.93 2.03 2.93
CA PRO A 38 4.62 1.41 2.78
C PRO A 38 4.05 0.96 4.14
N PRO A 39 2.72 0.98 4.32
CA PRO A 39 2.11 0.56 5.57
C PRO A 39 2.26 -0.95 5.79
N ASP A 40 2.58 -1.36 7.01
CA ASP A 40 2.55 -2.77 7.39
C ASP A 40 1.13 -3.28 7.67
N LEU A 41 0.25 -2.39 8.14
CA LEU A 41 -1.09 -2.69 8.62
C LEU A 41 -2.06 -1.61 8.11
N VAL A 42 -3.13 -2.04 7.45
CA VAL A 42 -4.24 -1.17 7.04
C VAL A 42 -5.49 -1.60 7.80
N ILE A 43 -6.04 -0.66 8.58
CA ILE A 43 -7.21 -0.88 9.42
C ILE A 43 -8.41 -0.17 8.77
N ARG A 44 -9.52 -0.88 8.64
CA ARG A 44 -10.80 -0.31 8.20
C ARG A 44 -11.89 -0.62 9.21
N THR A 45 -12.55 0.43 9.67
CA THR A 45 -13.68 0.37 10.61
C THR A 45 -15.02 0.29 9.88
N SER A 46 -16.11 0.20 10.65
CA SER A 46 -17.50 0.22 10.20
C SER A 46 -17.98 -1.03 9.45
N GLY A 47 -17.29 -2.16 9.59
CA GLY A 47 -17.73 -3.48 9.09
C GLY A 47 -17.57 -3.69 7.58
N GLU A 48 -16.94 -2.75 6.89
CA GLU A 48 -16.86 -2.76 5.43
C GLU A 48 -15.61 -3.49 4.94
N VAL A 49 -15.76 -4.54 4.12
CA VAL A 49 -14.64 -5.36 3.61
C VAL A 49 -14.24 -4.91 2.20
N ARG A 50 -13.64 -3.71 2.12
CA ARG A 50 -13.09 -3.15 0.87
C ARG A 50 -12.00 -2.11 1.14
N LEU A 51 -11.19 -1.76 0.15
CA LEU A 51 -10.22 -0.64 0.28
C LEU A 51 -10.80 0.72 -0.14
N SER A 52 -11.82 0.74 -1.00
CA SER A 52 -12.41 2.00 -1.51
C SER A 52 -11.37 2.94 -2.13
N ASP A 53 -10.53 2.42 -3.01
CA ASP A 53 -9.44 3.15 -3.67
C ASP A 53 -8.40 3.80 -2.73
N PHE A 54 -8.34 3.31 -1.49
CA PHE A 54 -7.33 3.75 -0.53
C PHE A 54 -6.07 2.87 -0.60
N PHE A 55 -4.93 3.50 -0.89
CA PHE A 55 -3.59 2.90 -0.86
C PHE A 55 -3.42 1.56 -1.59
N ILE A 56 -4.10 1.33 -2.72
CA ILE A 56 -4.07 0.05 -3.45
C ILE A 56 -2.64 -0.44 -3.73
N TRP A 57 -1.76 0.47 -4.19
CA TRP A 57 -0.37 0.12 -4.51
C TRP A 57 0.44 -0.16 -3.24
N GLN A 58 0.38 0.78 -2.30
CA GLN A 58 1.15 0.76 -1.06
C GLN A 58 0.73 -0.38 -0.14
N SER A 59 -0.54 -0.81 -0.22
CA SER A 59 -1.09 -1.86 0.64
C SER A 59 -0.96 -3.27 0.08
N SER A 60 -0.26 -3.45 -1.04
CA SER A 60 -0.12 -4.74 -1.73
C SER A 60 0.46 -5.84 -0.83
N TYR A 61 1.28 -5.47 0.15
CA TYR A 61 1.92 -6.37 1.11
C TYR A 61 1.48 -6.12 2.57
N SER A 62 0.51 -5.25 2.79
CA SER A 62 0.04 -4.94 4.14
C SER A 62 -0.86 -6.05 4.68
N CYS A 63 -0.85 -6.22 6.00
CA CYS A 63 -1.92 -6.89 6.69
C CYS A 63 -3.20 -6.03 6.63
N LEU A 64 -4.30 -6.58 6.10
CA LEU A 64 -5.58 -5.90 6.05
C LEU A 64 -6.45 -6.37 7.22
N CYS A 65 -6.90 -5.43 8.05
CA CYS A 65 -7.79 -5.72 9.16
C CYS A 65 -9.08 -4.91 9.07
N PHE A 66 -10.20 -5.61 9.13
CA PHE A 66 -11.54 -5.03 9.11
C PHE A 66 -12.16 -5.14 10.51
N GLN A 67 -12.81 -4.08 10.96
CA GLN A 67 -13.45 -4.00 12.27
C GLN A 67 -14.87 -3.47 12.12
N ASP A 68 -15.81 -4.07 12.85
CA ASP A 68 -17.22 -3.67 12.83
C ASP A 68 -17.47 -2.37 13.60
N VAL A 69 -16.59 -2.00 14.54
CA VAL A 69 -16.70 -0.76 15.32
C VAL A 69 -16.72 0.46 14.41
N LEU A 70 -17.58 1.44 14.70
CA LEU A 70 -17.63 2.69 13.96
C LEU A 70 -16.41 3.56 14.29
N TRP A 71 -15.96 4.39 13.35
CA TRP A 71 -14.78 5.25 13.56
C TRP A 71 -14.84 6.12 14.84
N PRO A 72 -15.97 6.78 15.18
CA PRO A 72 -16.05 7.58 16.41
C PRO A 72 -15.96 6.74 17.70
N GLU A 73 -16.21 5.44 17.62
CA GLU A 73 -16.17 4.50 18.75
C GLU A 73 -14.84 3.73 18.81
N PHE A 74 -13.97 3.89 17.81
CA PHE A 74 -12.69 3.19 17.73
C PHE A 74 -11.76 3.67 18.86
N SER A 75 -11.41 2.75 19.75
CA SER A 75 -10.59 3.04 20.93
C SER A 75 -9.15 2.56 20.76
N ILE A 76 -8.28 3.02 21.66
CA ILE A 76 -6.89 2.54 21.73
C ILE A 76 -6.81 1.03 21.97
N LEU A 77 -7.80 0.43 22.66
CA LEU A 77 -7.85 -1.01 22.88
C LEU A 77 -8.11 -1.77 21.58
N ASN A 78 -8.92 -1.21 20.67
CA ASN A 78 -9.11 -1.77 19.33
C ASN A 78 -7.78 -1.76 18.56
N LEU A 79 -7.04 -0.64 18.61
CA LEU A 79 -5.72 -0.56 17.98
C LEU A 79 -4.74 -1.59 18.54
N PHE A 80 -4.66 -1.72 19.87
CA PHE A 80 -3.79 -2.73 20.50
C PHE A 80 -4.15 -4.15 20.08
N SER A 81 -5.44 -4.49 20.06
CA SER A 81 -5.90 -5.80 19.60
C SER A 81 -5.43 -6.09 18.18
N LEU A 82 -5.52 -5.08 17.28
CA LEU A 82 -5.13 -5.22 15.89
C LEU A 82 -3.62 -5.34 15.70
N ILE A 83 -2.82 -4.61 16.49
CA ILE A 83 -1.36 -4.75 16.50
C ILE A 83 -0.97 -6.16 16.96
N LEU A 84 -1.63 -6.70 17.99
CA LEU A 84 -1.40 -8.08 18.44
C LEU A 84 -1.76 -9.08 17.35
N THR A 85 -2.88 -8.89 16.65
CA THR A 85 -3.25 -9.73 15.50
C THR A 85 -2.20 -9.65 14.39
N TYR A 86 -1.69 -8.47 14.07
CA TYR A 86 -0.59 -8.30 13.11
C TYR A 86 0.66 -9.09 13.56
N GLN A 87 1.08 -8.92 14.82
CA GLN A 87 2.26 -9.60 15.37
C GLN A 87 2.12 -11.13 15.36
N GLN A 88 0.94 -11.67 15.67
CA GLN A 88 0.67 -13.10 15.59
C GLN A 88 0.82 -13.65 14.17
N ASN A 89 0.46 -12.85 13.16
CA ASN A 89 0.52 -13.23 11.75
C ASN A 89 1.82 -12.81 11.06
N TYR A 90 2.73 -12.12 11.76
CA TYR A 90 3.92 -11.49 11.19
C TYR A 90 4.77 -12.46 10.35
N ASN A 91 4.98 -13.68 10.83
CA ASN A 91 5.74 -14.69 10.09
C ASN A 91 5.11 -15.06 8.74
N HIS A 92 3.78 -15.10 8.66
CA HIS A 92 3.06 -15.36 7.41
C HIS A 92 3.18 -14.19 6.45
N VAL A 93 3.06 -12.96 6.96
CA VAL A 93 3.24 -11.73 6.19
C VAL A 93 4.66 -11.64 5.63
N CYS A 94 5.69 -11.81 6.46
CA CYS A 94 7.09 -11.79 6.02
C CYS A 94 7.39 -12.85 4.96
N ARG A 95 6.83 -14.05 5.10
CA ARG A 95 7.01 -15.11 4.10
C ARG A 95 6.40 -14.73 2.75
N LEU A 96 5.20 -14.13 2.74
CA LEU A 96 4.57 -13.65 1.52
C LEU A 96 5.39 -12.54 0.86
N CYS A 97 5.86 -11.57 1.64
CA CYS A 97 6.75 -10.51 1.14
C CYS A 97 8.02 -11.09 0.52
N ALA A 98 8.68 -12.04 1.21
CA ALA A 98 9.90 -12.66 0.70
C ALA A 98 9.69 -13.43 -0.62
N ILE A 99 8.58 -14.17 -0.74
CA ILE A 99 8.24 -14.89 -1.98
C ILE A 99 7.99 -13.90 -3.12
N LEU A 100 7.23 -12.85 -2.87
CA LEU A 100 6.84 -11.91 -3.92
C LEU A 100 8.00 -11.00 -4.33
N SER A 101 8.91 -10.65 -3.41
CA SER A 101 10.18 -10.00 -3.74
C SER A 101 11.10 -10.88 -4.58
N TYR A 102 11.00 -12.21 -4.51
CA TYR A 102 11.78 -13.13 -5.35
C TYR A 102 11.27 -13.19 -6.80
N PHE A 103 10.01 -12.83 -7.04
CA PHE A 103 9.41 -12.79 -8.38
C PHE A 103 9.51 -11.40 -9.04
N LYS A 104 10.12 -10.42 -8.38
CA LYS A 104 10.54 -9.13 -8.95
C LYS A 104 11.98 -9.24 -9.47
#